data_AF-A0AA41QPK0-F1
#
_entry.id   AF-A0AA41QPK0-F1
#
_cell.length_a   1.000
_cell.length_b   1.000
_cell.length_c   1.000
_cell.angle_alpha   90.00
_cell.angle_beta   90.00
_cell.angle_gamma   90.00
#
_symmetry.space_group_name_H-M   'P 1'
#
loop_
_entity.id
_entity.type
_entity.pdbx_description
1 polymer ?
#
loop_
_entity_poly.entity_id
_entity_poly.type
_entity_poly.pdbx_seq_one_letter_code
_entity_poly.pdbx_strand_id
1 'polypeptide(L)' 'MKAASPTEHISAEEIERCLDRLALVVHRAGKKGHIYLPYAEYLEAALAEAKARELSEDALHQRLMNRLKSKE' A
#
# COMPACT_ATOMS: atom_id res chain seq x y z
N MET A 1 23.70 13.64 -4.46
CA MET A 1 22.33 13.83 -3.96
C MET A 1 21.40 13.19 -4.98
N LYS A 2 20.80 12.03 -4.64
CA LYS A 2 20.00 11.24 -5.58
C LYS A 2 18.69 11.98 -5.82
N ALA A 3 18.45 12.39 -7.06
CA ALA A 3 17.22 13.06 -7.46
C ALA A 3 16.02 12.14 -7.15
N ALA A 4 15.05 12.66 -6.41
CA ALA A 4 13.77 12.01 -6.21
C ALA A 4 13.04 11.99 -7.55
N SER A 5 12.96 10.80 -8.15
CA SER A 5 12.19 10.51 -9.36
C SER A 5 10.69 10.66 -9.05
N PRO A 6 9.85 10.92 -10.06
CA PRO A 6 8.52 11.48 -9.89
C PRO A 6 7.61 10.48 -9.16
N THR A 7 7.09 10.88 -8.00
CA THR A 7 5.96 10.21 -7.33
C THR A 7 6.17 8.70 -7.21
N GLU A 8 7.12 8.26 -6.38
CA GLU A 8 7.13 6.87 -5.90
C GLU A 8 5.79 6.62 -5.21
N HIS A 9 4.85 5.98 -5.93
CA HIS A 9 3.63 5.47 -5.35
C HIS A 9 4.04 4.48 -4.28
N ILE A 10 3.75 4.81 -3.02
CA ILE A 10 4.00 3.92 -1.90
C ILE A 10 3.22 2.63 -2.17
N SER A 11 3.93 1.50 -2.25
CA SER A 11 3.29 0.22 -2.55
C SER A 11 2.46 -0.27 -1.37
N ALA A 12 1.49 -1.16 -1.62
CA ALA A 12 0.72 -1.78 -0.55
C ALA A 12 1.63 -2.43 0.51
N GLU A 13 2.72 -3.07 0.06
CA GLU A 13 3.69 -3.73 0.92
C GLU A 13 4.41 -2.74 1.88
N GLU A 14 4.74 -1.53 1.40
CA GLU A 14 5.36 -0.51 2.25
C GLU A 14 4.39 0.02 3.31
N ILE A 15 3.11 0.15 2.96
CA ILE A 15 2.06 0.57 3.90
C ILE A 15 1.84 -0.51 4.97
N GLU A 16 1.82 -1.80 4.59
CA GLU A 16 1.73 -2.92 5.55
C GLU A 16 2.91 -2.92 6.53
N ARG A 17 4.14 -2.74 6.03
CA ARG A 17 5.32 -2.64 6.90
C ARG A 17 5.24 -1.46 7.87
N CYS A 18 4.60 -0.36 7.48
CA CYS A 18 4.34 0.78 8.36
C CYS A 18 3.29 0.45 9.42
N LEU A 19 2.21 -0.25 9.07
CA LEU A 19 1.20 -0.73 10.01
C LEU A 19 1.79 -1.68 11.04
N ASP A 20 2.64 -2.63 10.63
CA ASP A 20 3.33 -3.55 11.54
C ASP A 20 4.17 -2.80 12.59
N ARG A 21 4.91 -1.78 12.15
CA ARG A 21 5.70 -0.93 13.05
C ARG A 21 4.80 -0.12 13.97
N LEU A 22 3.69 0.41 13.47
CA LEU A 22 2.73 1.16 14.27
C LEU A 22 2.08 0.26 15.33
N ALA A 23 1.76 -1.00 15.00
CA ALA A 23 1.23 -1.97 15.94
C ALA A 23 2.21 -2.22 17.10
N LEU A 24 3.51 -2.33 16.83
CA LEU A 24 4.53 -2.43 17.87
C LEU A 24 4.57 -1.19 18.78
N VAL A 25 4.43 0.01 18.21
CA VAL A 25 4.40 1.27 18.96
C VAL A 25 3.15 1.35 19.84
N VAL A 26 1.97 1.05 19.29
CA VAL A 26 0.70 0.99 20.01
C VAL A 26 0.77 0.00 21.17
N HIS A 27 1.26 -1.21 20.90
CA HIS A 27 1.42 -2.25 21.90
C HIS A 27 2.34 -1.80 23.04
N ARG A 28 3.49 -1.20 22.72
CA ARG A 28 4.44 -0.65 23.72
C ARG A 28 3.87 0.54 24.49
N ALA A 29 3.03 1.36 23.87
CA ALA A 29 2.39 2.51 24.50
C ALA A 29 1.28 2.12 25.49
N GLY A 30 0.78 0.87 25.43
CA GLY A 30 -0.25 0.36 26.32
C GLY A 30 -1.51 1.24 26.30
N LYS A 31 -1.94 1.74 27.46
CA LYS A 31 -3.15 2.59 27.58
C LYS A 31 -3.07 3.89 26.77
N LYS A 32 -1.87 4.40 26.46
CA LYS A 32 -1.66 5.58 25.62
C LYS A 32 -1.68 5.27 24.12
N GLY A 33 -1.77 4.00 23.74
CA GLY A 33 -1.79 3.55 22.36
C GLY A 33 -2.96 4.10 21.53
N HIS A 34 -4.06 4.50 22.19
CA HIS A 34 -5.23 5.10 21.53
C HIS A 34 -4.90 6.37 20.73
N ILE A 35 -3.85 7.10 21.09
CA ILE A 35 -3.40 8.31 20.38
C ILE A 35 -2.97 7.98 18.94
N TYR A 36 -2.55 6.74 18.69
CA TYR A 36 -2.07 6.29 17.39
C TYR A 36 -3.17 5.66 16.53
N LEU A 37 -4.36 5.39 17.08
CA LEU A 37 -5.47 4.78 16.33
C LEU A 37 -5.87 5.57 15.08
N PRO A 38 -5.95 6.93 15.09
CA PRO A 38 -6.26 7.68 13.88
C PRO A 38 -5.23 7.49 12.77
N TYR A 39 -3.97 7.25 13.12
CA TYR A 39 -2.91 6.97 12.14
C TYR A 39 -3.04 5.56 11.57
N ALA A 40 -3.46 4.59 12.39
CA ALA A 40 -3.73 3.24 11.92
C ALA A 40 -4.91 3.23 10.94
N GLU A 41 -6.00 3.94 11.26
CA GLU A 41 -7.16 4.08 10.37
C GLU A 41 -6.78 4.73 9.02
N TYR A 42 -5.96 5.77 9.05
CA TYR A 42 -5.47 6.40 7.83
C TYR A 42 -4.64 5.44 6.97
N LEU A 43 -3.72 4.69 7.58
CA LEU A 43 -2.86 3.74 6.88
C LEU A 43 -3.65 2.55 6.33
N GLU A 44 -4.67 2.06 7.03
CA GLU A 44 -5.58 1.01 6.54
C GLU A 44 -6.37 1.49 5.30
N ALA A 45 -6.86 2.73 5.31
CA ALA A 45 -7.53 3.31 4.15
C ALA A 45 -6.57 3.45 2.95
N ALA A 46 -5.35 3.93 3.20
CA ALA A 46 -4.32 4.04 2.17
C ALA A 46 -3.91 2.66 1.60
N LEU A 47 -3.85 1.64 2.46
CA LEU A 47 -3.55 0.26 2.06
C LEU A 47 -4.63 -0.31 1.13
N ALA A 48 -5.90 -0.10 1.48
CA ALA A 48 -7.01 -0.54 0.65
C ALA A 48 -6.95 0.11 -0.76
N GLU A 49 -6.63 1.40 -0.82
CA GLU A 49 -6.50 2.13 -2.09
C GLU A 49 -5.28 1.67 -2.90
N ALA A 50 -4.14 1.40 -2.25
CA ALA A 50 -2.95 0.89 -2.91
C ALA A 50 -3.20 -0.52 -3.48
N LYS A 51 -3.79 -1.43 -2.70
CA LYS A 51 -4.16 -2.77 -3.16
C LYS A 51 -5.14 -2.73 -4.33
N ALA A 52 -6.14 -1.86 -4.28
CA ALA A 52 -7.12 -1.71 -5.37
C ALA A 52 -6.44 -1.25 -6.67
N ARG A 53 -5.47 -0.33 -6.57
CA ARG A 53 -4.68 0.13 -7.72
C ARG A 53 -3.82 -0.99 -8.31
N GLU A 54 -3.03 -1.69 -7.49
CA GLU A 54 -2.18 -2.79 -7.95
C GLU A 54 -3.00 -3.91 -8.61
N LEU A 55 -4.11 -4.34 -8.00
CA LEU A 55 -5.06 -5.29 -8.61
C LEU A 55 -5.58 -4.81 -9.97
N SER A 56 -5.85 -3.52 -10.11
CA SER A 56 -6.34 -2.95 -11.36
C SER A 56 -5.26 -2.92 -12.45
N GLU A 57 -4.01 -2.65 -12.10
CA GLU A 57 -2.87 -2.67 -13.01
C GLU A 57 -2.57 -4.09 -13.49
N ASP A 58 -2.54 -5.06 -12.58
CA ASP A 58 -2.36 -6.48 -12.92
C ASP A 58 -3.47 -7.00 -13.82
N ALA A 59 -4.73 -6.66 -13.51
CA ALA A 59 -5.87 -7.04 -14.34
C ALA A 59 -5.81 -6.39 -15.74
N LEU A 60 -5.37 -5.13 -15.82
CA LEU A 60 -5.19 -4.44 -17.10
C LEU A 60 -4.05 -5.07 -17.91
N HIS A 61 -2.93 -5.34 -17.27
CA HIS A 61 -1.76 -5.98 -17.88
C HIS A 61 -2.10 -7.37 -18.42
N GLN A 62 -2.78 -8.21 -17.63
CA GLN A 62 -3.29 -9.52 -18.06
C GLN A 62 -4.21 -9.41 -19.28
N ARG A 63 -5.15 -8.45 -19.28
CA ARG A 63 -6.04 -8.22 -20.43
C ARG A 63 -5.28 -7.82 -21.69
N LEU A 64 -4.26 -6.97 -21.56
CA LEU A 64 -3.42 -6.56 -22.69
C LEU A 64 -2.60 -7.73 -23.24
N MET A 65 -2.00 -8.55 -22.37
CA MET A 65 -1.23 -9.74 -22.76
C MET A 65 -2.10 -10.78 -23.47
N ASN A 66 -3.32 -11.02 -22.99
CA ASN A 66 -4.25 -11.94 -23.64
C ASN A 66 -4.69 -11.44 -25.02
N ARG A 67 -4.85 -10.13 -25.21
CA ARG A 67 -5.16 -9.54 -26.53
C ARG A 67 -4.01 -9.69 -27.53
N LEU A 68 -2.76 -9.65 -27.08
CA LEU A 68 -1.60 -9.91 -27.93
C LEU A 68 -1.58 -11.38 -28.38
N LYS A 69 -1.77 -12.31 -27.43
CA LYS A 69 -1.79 -13.76 -27.73
C LYS A 69 -2.94 -14.20 -28.64
N SER A 70 -4.09 -13.52 -28.63
CA SER A 70 -5.21 -13.84 -29.52
C SER A 70 -5.08 -13.28 -30.94
N LYS A 71 -4.00 -12.55 -31.25
CA LYS A 71 -3.72 -11.99 -32.58
C LYS A 71 -2.65 -12.76 -33.37
N GLU A 72 -2.01 -13.76 -32.77
CA GLU A 72 -1.14 -14.75 -33.41
C GLU A 72 -1.91 -16.02 -33.74
#